data_AF-A0A7L3KUT3-F1
#
_entry.id   AF-A0A7L3KUT3-F1
#
_cell.length_a   1.000
_cell.length_b   1.000
_cell.length_c   1.000
_cell.angle_alpha   90.00
_cell.angle_beta   90.00
_cell.angle_gamma   90.00
#
_symmetry.space_group_name_H-M   'P 1'
#
loop_
_entity.id
_entity.type
_entity.pdbx_description
1 polymer ?
#
loop_
_entity_poly.entity_id
_entity_poly.type
_entity_poly.pdbx_seq_one_letter_code
_entity_poly.pdbx_strand_id
1 'polypeptide(L)' 'NSPRPSAVAEGCDLLELDVRRTRDGVVVVSHDRELSRQSGRRVDIGQVDYEV' A
#
# COMPACT_ATOMS: atom_id res chain seq x y z
N ASN A 1 3.17 15.03 -18.85
CA ASN A 1 3.29 13.78 -18.08
C ASN A 1 2.31 12.79 -18.68
N SER A 2 2.76 11.86 -19.53
CA SER A 2 1.85 10.90 -20.16
C SER A 2 1.52 9.77 -19.18
N PRO A 3 0.26 9.35 -19.03
CA PRO A 3 -0.10 8.26 -18.13
C PRO A 3 0.56 6.97 -18.62
N ARG A 4 1.28 6.27 -17.73
CA ARG A 4 1.74 4.91 -18.01
C ARG A 4 0.59 3.93 -17.81
N PRO A 5 0.50 2.86 -18.60
CA PRO A 5 -0.51 1.83 -18.37
C PRO A 5 -0.24 1.10 -17.05
N SER A 6 -1.28 0.51 -16.45
CA SER A 6 -1.08 -0.40 -15.31
C SER A 6 -0.51 -1.73 -15.81
N ALA A 7 0.19 -2.48 -14.95
CA ALA A 7 0.68 -3.82 -15.28
C ALA A 7 -0.42 -4.75 -15.82
N VAL A 8 -1.65 -4.60 -15.33
CA VAL A 8 -2.83 -5.33 -15.84
C VAL A 8 -3.15 -4.95 -17.28
N ALA A 9 -3.13 -3.66 -17.62
CA ALA A 9 -3.36 -3.19 -18.98
C ALA A 9 -2.23 -3.61 -19.94
N GLU A 10 -1.04 -3.87 -19.42
CA GLU A 10 0.11 -4.41 -20.17
C GLU A 10 0.11 -5.94 -20.27
N GLY A 11 -0.87 -6.64 -19.67
CA GLY A 11 -1.04 -8.08 -19.80
C GLY A 11 -0.24 -8.93 -18.81
N CYS A 12 0.16 -8.38 -17.65
CA CYS A 12 0.82 -9.19 -16.62
C CYS A 12 -0.13 -10.25 -16.04
N ASP A 13 0.32 -11.50 -16.00
CA ASP A 13 -0.44 -12.63 -15.43
C ASP A 13 -0.44 -12.66 -13.89
N LEU A 14 0.61 -12.09 -13.27
CA LEU A 14 0.80 -12.08 -11.82
C LEU A 14 1.19 -10.69 -11.35
N LEU A 15 0.68 -10.32 -10.17
CA LEU A 15 1.08 -9.13 -9.43
C LEU A 15 1.67 -9.55 -8.09
N GLU A 16 2.84 -9.02 -7.79
CA GLU A 16 3.44 -9.10 -6.46
C GLU A 16 3.07 -7.84 -5.67
N LEU A 17 2.78 -8.01 -4.38
CA LEU A 17 2.35 -6.93 -3.50
C LEU A 17 2.93 -7.17 -2.09
N ASP A 18 3.58 -6.14 -1.55
CA ASP A 18 3.92 -6.10 -0.14
C ASP A 18 2.71 -5.75 0.72
N VAL A 19 2.61 -6.43 1.87
CA VAL A 19 1.56 -6.17 2.85
C VAL A 19 2.11 -5.81 4.23
N ARG A 20 1.32 -5.02 4.95
CA ARG A 20 1.51 -4.71 6.38
C ARG A 20 0.21 -4.94 7.12
N ARG A 21 0.30 -5.04 8.44
CA ARG A 21 -0.84 -5.25 9.33
C ARG A 21 -1.04 -4.02 10.21
N THR A 22 -2.28 -3.52 10.26
CA THR A 22 -2.68 -2.46 11.20
C THR A 22 -2.74 -2.99 12.63
N ARG A 23 -2.92 -2.09 13.61
CA ARG A 23 -2.98 -2.45 15.03
C ARG A 23 -4.17 -3.35 15.36
N ASP A 24 -5.33 -3.07 14.78
CA ASP A 24 -6.57 -3.87 14.86
C ASP A 24 -6.54 -5.12 13.97
N GLY A 25 -5.45 -5.33 13.22
CA GLY A 25 -5.13 -6.58 12.58
C GLY A 25 -5.55 -6.71 11.13
N VAL A 26 -6.05 -5.63 10.52
CA VAL A 26 -6.38 -5.54 9.09
C VAL A 26 -5.10 -5.58 8.26
N VAL A 27 -5.12 -6.36 7.18
CA VAL A 27 -4.01 -6.42 6.22
C VAL A 27 -4.21 -5.36 5.14
N VAL A 28 -3.19 -4.53 4.92
CA VAL A 28 -3.18 -3.45 3.94
C VAL A 28 -2.00 -3.60 2.98
N VAL A 29 -2.16 -3.14 1.74
CA VAL A 29 -1.08 -3.11 0.75
C VAL A 29 -0.19 -1.91 1.02
N SER A 30 1.05 -2.17 1.45
CA SER A 30 2.09 -1.14 1.57
C SER A 30 3.45 -1.81 1.75
N HIS A 31 4.46 -1.33 1.03
CA HIS A 31 5.84 -1.78 1.21
C HIS A 31 6.42 -1.26 2.53
N ASP A 32 6.28 0.04 2.77
CA ASP A 32 6.89 0.69 3.94
C ASP A 32 6.13 0.41 5.22
N ARG A 33 6.82 0.57 6.34
CA ARG A 33 6.19 0.61 7.66
C ARG A 33 5.39 1.90 7.90
N GLU A 34 5.75 2.98 7.19
CA GLU A 34 5.35 4.35 7.50
C GLU A 34 4.87 5.06 6.23
N LEU A 35 3.77 5.82 6.30
CA LEU A 35 3.03 6.35 5.15
C LEU A 35 3.64 7.61 4.48
N SER A 36 4.75 8.15 4.96
CA SER A 36 5.27 9.46 4.53
C SER A 36 5.66 9.50 3.06
N ARG A 37 6.31 8.46 2.53
CA ARG A 37 6.72 8.41 1.11
C ARG A 37 5.51 8.37 0.17
N GLN A 38 4.39 7.82 0.62
CA GLN A 38 3.21 7.54 -0.20
C GLN A 38 2.13 8.62 -0.03
N SER A 39 2.04 9.25 1.14
CA SER A 39 0.94 10.17 1.52
C SER A 39 1.39 11.49 2.15
N GLY A 40 2.68 11.65 2.44
CA GLY A 40 3.20 12.80 3.20
C GLY A 40 2.91 12.76 4.71
N ARG A 41 2.15 11.78 5.20
CA ARG A 41 1.82 11.65 6.63
C ARG A 41 2.80 10.74 7.33
N ARG A 42 3.45 11.24 8.40
CA ARG A 42 4.39 10.47 9.22
C ARG A 42 3.64 9.55 10.21
N VAL A 43 3.17 8.40 9.75
CA VAL A 43 2.35 7.47 10.55
C VAL A 43 2.78 6.03 10.31
N ASP A 44 3.08 5.30 11.39
CA ASP A 44 3.36 3.87 11.35
C ASP A 44 2.06 3.07 11.22
N ILE A 45 1.97 2.24 10.18
CA ILE A 45 0.80 1.43 9.87
C ILE A 45 0.46 0.49 11.04
N GLY A 46 1.46 -0.08 11.70
CA GLY A 46 1.25 -1.00 12.82
C GLY A 46 0.79 -0.33 14.12
N GLN A 47 0.58 0.99 14.12
CA GLN A 47 0.19 1.77 15.31
C GLN A 47 -1.17 2.44 15.17
N VAL A 48 -1.85 2.28 14.03
CA VAL A 48 -3.19 2.81 13.76
C VAL A 48 -4.18 1.69 13.51
N ASP A 49 -5.46 1.97 13.78
CA ASP A 49 -6.56 1.10 13.39
C ASP A 49 -7.02 1.49 11.97
N TYR A 50 -7.64 0.57 11.23
CA TYR A 50 -8.07 0.84 9.86
C TYR A 50 -9.30 1.76 9.82
N GLU A 51 -10.22 1.58 10.78
CA GLU A 51 -11.59 2.14 10.80
C GLU A 51 -12.39 1.82 9.51
N VAL A 52 -13.47 1.04 9.66
CA VAL A 52 -14.41 0.72 8.57
C VAL A 52 -15.62 1.65 8.63
#